data_AF-A0A813E4E1-F1
#
_entry.id   AF-A0A813E4E1-F1
#
_cell.length_a   1.000
_cell.length_b   1.000
_cell.length_c   1.000
_cell.angle_alpha   90.00
_cell.angle_beta   90.00
_cell.angle_gamma   90.00
#
_symmetry.space_group_name_H-M   'P 1'
#
loop_
_entity.id
_entity.type
_entity.pdbx_description
1 polymer ?
#
loop_
_entity_poly.entity_id
_entity_poly.type
_entity_poly.pdbx_seq_one_letter_code
_entity_poly.pdbx_strand_id
1 'polypeptide(L)'
;MARSAAPNPFLMRSTSDYKLPGGGLVPGRATARPPALVEEARVAADELFSLGVQWPVKPEFTTDKEWAKRKKLVVSWWLLMLRLGNVSQLFVEYTAMRDSVRIAARQTQVAAWMNLTATALGGGIAALRRYQEFAEEALGTVTDSVWAPTLLLMRMWLAELSGGGSTVAASARRHLARFAEELRLQDLAALLKHQQVVEQAAAGPQLLIREIKQATPVSIRAVLHFDVLLGSDSVYVRWISAMWWLLMFGVVRFVHLQRSTFARMDEDGGFFFCHMGKRSVRRQRFPFRWCVPRRSLTNKDPVEVLNQCVRDASGGRSCSWLLCDFGPPRVPLSKLSSAVWSPMSISRFASLSRQLLQMPPGQLSAEQAAGISTYSGRRLSPTWPT
;
A
#
# COMPACT_ATOMS: atom_id res chain seq x y z
N MET A 1 -0.89 30.06 63.57
CA MET A 1 -0.45 28.66 63.38
C MET A 1 -0.09 28.46 61.93
N ALA A 2 1.21 28.58 61.61
CA ALA A 2 1.74 28.36 60.27
C ALA A 2 2.24 26.91 60.16
N ARG A 3 1.93 26.23 59.06
CA ARG A 3 2.64 25.02 58.62
C ARG A 3 3.22 25.27 57.24
N SER A 4 4.54 25.11 57.15
CA SER A 4 5.35 25.17 55.94
C SER A 4 5.07 23.99 55.02
N ALA A 5 4.98 24.26 53.72
CA ALA A 5 5.13 23.26 52.67
C ALA A 5 6.45 23.54 51.92
N ALA A 6 7.29 22.52 51.82
CA ALA A 6 8.57 22.55 51.12
C ALA A 6 8.40 22.70 49.60
N PRO A 7 9.37 23.31 48.88
CA PRO A 7 9.29 23.49 47.43
C PRO A 7 9.59 22.21 46.65
N ASN A 8 8.81 21.99 45.60
CA ASN A 8 8.86 20.90 44.64
C ASN A 8 10.11 21.04 43.72
N PRO A 9 11.01 20.04 43.60
CA PRO A 9 12.31 20.18 42.92
C PRO A 9 12.31 19.98 41.39
N PHE A 10 11.16 19.95 40.71
CA PHE A 10 11.09 19.76 39.24
C PHE A 10 10.71 21.01 38.45
N LEU A 11 11.32 22.15 38.80
CA LEU A 11 11.36 23.35 37.96
C LEU A 11 12.81 23.67 37.58
N MET A 12 13.32 22.95 36.59
CA MET A 12 14.38 23.39 35.68
C MET A 12 14.01 22.90 34.28
N ARG A 13 14.22 23.57 33.16
CA ARG A 13 14.66 24.93 32.81
C ARG A 13 14.15 25.10 31.36
N SER A 14 13.92 26.36 30.97
CA SER A 14 13.61 26.81 29.61
C SER A 14 14.23 25.94 28.50
N THR A 15 13.43 25.39 27.60
CA THR A 15 13.88 24.65 26.40
C THR A 15 14.32 25.59 25.27
N SER A 16 14.85 26.77 25.57
CA SER A 16 15.29 27.75 24.56
C SER A 16 16.68 27.51 23.98
N ASP A 17 17.41 26.46 24.39
CA ASP A 17 18.82 26.24 24.00
C ASP A 17 19.09 24.88 23.31
N TYR A 18 18.18 24.42 22.45
CA TYR A 18 18.55 23.48 21.38
C TYR A 18 18.45 24.17 20.02
N LYS A 19 19.51 24.89 19.64
CA LYS A 19 19.81 25.15 18.24
C LYS A 19 20.12 23.81 17.57
N LEU A 20 19.13 23.20 16.95
CA LEU A 20 19.37 22.17 15.95
C LEU A 20 20.17 22.80 14.81
N PRO A 21 21.35 22.27 14.43
CA PRO A 21 22.07 22.76 13.28
C PRO A 21 21.24 22.52 12.03
N GLY A 22 21.18 23.56 11.18
CA GLY A 22 20.39 23.56 9.96
C GLY A 22 20.68 22.35 9.07
N GLY A 23 19.59 21.71 8.64
CA GLY A 23 19.60 20.64 7.66
C GLY A 23 18.19 20.46 7.14
N GLY A 24 17.81 21.28 6.17
CA GLY A 24 16.60 21.03 5.38
C GLY A 24 16.71 19.64 4.75
N LEU A 25 15.84 18.73 5.13
CA LEU A 25 15.74 17.40 4.52
C LEU A 25 15.25 17.56 3.08
N VAL A 26 16.21 17.57 2.16
CA VAL A 26 16.03 17.41 0.72
C VAL A 26 15.38 16.05 0.44
N PRO A 27 14.38 15.95 -0.46
CA PRO A 27 13.82 14.68 -0.85
C PRO A 27 14.79 13.93 -1.77
N GLY A 28 15.17 12.71 -1.36
CA GLY A 28 15.69 11.67 -2.25
C GLY A 28 17.14 11.82 -2.70
N ARG A 29 18.07 11.23 -1.93
CA ARG A 29 19.24 10.58 -2.53
C ARG A 29 19.07 9.08 -2.41
N ALA A 30 18.91 8.42 -3.56
CA ALA A 30 19.22 7.01 -3.69
C ALA A 30 20.72 6.87 -3.45
N THR A 31 21.11 6.54 -2.21
CA THR A 31 22.47 6.08 -1.95
C THR A 31 22.67 4.80 -2.73
N ALA A 32 23.74 4.76 -3.54
CA ALA A 32 24.13 3.55 -4.24
C ALA A 32 24.23 2.42 -3.21
N ARG A 33 23.57 1.28 -3.50
CA ARG A 33 23.65 0.11 -2.63
C ARG A 33 25.12 -0.29 -2.48
N PRO A 34 25.60 -0.59 -1.26
CA PRO A 34 26.91 -1.20 -1.07
C PRO A 34 27.07 -2.40 -2.02
N PRO A 35 28.14 -2.48 -2.82
CA PRO A 35 28.37 -3.58 -3.77
C PRO A 35 28.29 -4.98 -3.14
N ALA A 36 28.67 -5.09 -1.86
CA ALA A 36 28.61 -6.32 -1.07
C ALA A 36 27.17 -6.89 -0.95
N LEU A 37 26.16 -6.04 -0.76
CA LEU A 37 24.77 -6.47 -0.56
C LEU A 37 24.10 -6.96 -1.86
N VAL A 38 24.61 -6.55 -3.01
CA VAL A 38 24.11 -7.00 -4.32
C VAL A 38 24.68 -8.38 -4.65
N GLU A 39 25.94 -8.63 -4.28
CA GLU A 39 26.61 -9.91 -4.52
C GLU A 39 26.15 -11.00 -3.54
N GLU A 40 25.95 -10.68 -2.25
CA GLU A 40 25.35 -11.61 -1.28
C GLU A 40 23.92 -12.04 -1.68
N ALA A 41 23.13 -11.11 -2.20
CA ALA A 41 21.77 -11.41 -2.68
C ALA A 41 21.77 -12.26 -3.97
N ARG A 42 22.82 -12.16 -4.79
CA ARG A 42 23.03 -13.00 -5.97
C ARG A 42 23.44 -14.41 -5.54
N VAL A 43 24.45 -14.52 -4.68
CA VAL A 43 24.96 -15.79 -4.15
C VAL A 43 23.89 -16.58 -3.42
N ALA A 44 23.05 -15.94 -2.60
CA ALA A 44 22.05 -16.68 -1.83
C ALA A 44 20.73 -16.94 -2.59
N ALA A 45 20.45 -16.19 -3.66
CA ALA A 45 19.47 -16.60 -4.66
C ALA A 45 19.99 -17.81 -5.46
N ASP A 46 21.25 -17.78 -5.87
CA ASP A 46 21.94 -18.89 -6.51
C ASP A 46 22.07 -20.10 -5.58
N GLU A 47 22.20 -19.94 -4.25
CA GLU A 47 22.12 -21.02 -3.26
C GLU A 47 20.73 -21.66 -3.24
N LEU A 48 19.65 -20.89 -3.17
CA LEU A 48 18.30 -21.46 -3.14
C LEU A 48 18.00 -22.29 -4.39
N PHE A 49 18.51 -21.85 -5.55
CA PHE A 49 18.37 -22.56 -6.82
C PHE A 49 19.36 -23.73 -6.98
N SER A 50 20.62 -23.59 -6.57
CA SER A 50 21.64 -24.64 -6.66
C SER A 50 21.43 -25.77 -5.64
N LEU A 51 20.72 -25.49 -4.54
CA LEU A 51 20.45 -26.45 -3.47
C LEU A 51 19.11 -27.20 -3.65
N GLY A 52 18.53 -27.19 -4.85
CA GLY A 52 17.47 -28.10 -5.25
C GLY A 52 16.08 -27.84 -4.65
N VAL A 53 15.81 -26.62 -4.17
CA VAL A 53 14.49 -26.27 -3.60
C VAL A 53 13.40 -26.41 -4.67
N GLN A 54 12.43 -27.28 -4.42
CA GLN A 54 11.28 -27.44 -5.29
C GLN A 54 10.23 -26.40 -4.92
N TRP A 55 9.82 -25.57 -5.87
CA TRP A 55 8.72 -24.65 -5.61
C TRP A 55 7.41 -25.44 -5.43
N PRO A 56 6.55 -25.09 -4.45
CA PRO A 56 5.23 -25.69 -4.37
C PRO A 56 4.45 -25.47 -5.67
N VAL A 57 3.45 -26.31 -5.92
CA VAL A 57 2.61 -26.20 -7.11
C VAL A 57 1.90 -24.84 -7.10
N LYS A 58 1.89 -24.16 -8.26
CA LYS A 58 1.18 -22.88 -8.42
C LYS A 58 -0.31 -23.11 -8.18
N PRO A 59 -0.97 -22.36 -7.28
CA PRO A 59 -2.42 -22.47 -7.11
C PRO A 59 -3.16 -22.07 -8.39
N GLU A 60 -4.21 -22.81 -8.75
CA GLU A 60 -4.97 -22.65 -10.01
C GLU A 60 -5.41 -21.20 -10.28
N PHE A 61 -5.83 -20.48 -9.25
CA PHE A 61 -6.35 -19.11 -9.36
C PHE A 61 -5.27 -18.01 -9.24
N THR A 62 -3.98 -18.35 -9.29
CA THR A 62 -2.89 -17.37 -9.21
C THR A 62 -2.28 -17.12 -10.58
N THR A 63 -2.22 -15.84 -10.99
CA THR A 63 -1.56 -15.44 -12.24
C THR A 63 -0.05 -15.72 -12.19
N ASP A 64 0.58 -16.00 -13.33
CA ASP A 64 2.04 -16.25 -13.38
C ASP A 64 2.85 -15.07 -12.86
N LYS A 65 2.39 -13.84 -13.14
CA LYS A 65 3.02 -12.62 -12.65
C LYS A 65 2.95 -12.51 -11.13
N GLU A 66 1.82 -12.83 -10.53
CA GLU A 66 1.67 -12.83 -9.07
C GLU A 66 2.49 -13.94 -8.44
N TRP A 67 2.52 -15.12 -9.06
CA TRP A 67 3.31 -16.25 -8.61
C TRP A 67 4.81 -15.95 -8.63
N ALA A 68 5.33 -15.42 -9.74
CA ALA A 68 6.71 -14.98 -9.87
C ALA A 68 7.07 -13.90 -8.83
N LYS A 69 6.16 -12.96 -8.57
CA LYS A 69 6.35 -11.95 -7.53
C LYS A 69 6.46 -12.58 -6.13
N ARG A 70 5.62 -13.57 -5.81
CA ARG A 70 5.70 -14.29 -4.52
C ARG A 70 7.03 -15.01 -4.35
N LYS A 71 7.48 -15.74 -5.37
CA LYS A 71 8.80 -16.40 -5.35
C LYS A 71 9.92 -15.41 -5.02
N LYS A 72 9.97 -14.26 -5.72
CA LYS A 72 10.96 -13.20 -5.46
C LYS A 72 10.92 -12.68 -4.02
N LEU A 73 9.72 -12.54 -3.45
CA LEU A 73 9.55 -12.10 -2.06
C LEU A 73 9.99 -13.17 -1.07
N VAL A 74 9.71 -14.45 -1.32
CA VAL A 74 10.18 -15.56 -0.48
C VAL A 74 11.70 -15.69 -0.50
N VAL A 75 12.33 -15.56 -1.67
CA VAL A 75 13.80 -15.47 -1.77
C VAL A 75 14.31 -14.30 -0.92
N SER A 76 13.71 -13.11 -1.07
CA SER A 76 14.10 -11.94 -0.27
C SER A 76 13.93 -12.17 1.24
N TRP A 77 12.92 -12.93 1.65
CA TRP A 77 12.67 -13.29 3.04
C TRP A 77 13.72 -14.25 3.58
N TRP A 78 14.12 -15.25 2.79
CA TRP A 78 15.20 -16.18 3.11
C TRP A 78 16.52 -15.44 3.30
N LEU A 79 16.86 -14.53 2.39
CA LEU A 79 18.07 -13.68 2.50
C LEU A 79 18.11 -12.89 3.81
N LEU A 80 16.97 -12.34 4.23
CA LEU A 80 16.88 -11.61 5.50
C LEU A 80 17.09 -12.53 6.70
N MET A 81 16.56 -13.75 6.66
CA MET A 81 16.78 -14.74 7.70
C MET A 81 18.26 -15.13 7.81
N LEU A 82 18.96 -15.32 6.68
CA LEU A 82 20.41 -15.55 6.67
C LEU A 82 21.19 -14.36 7.23
N ARG A 83 20.81 -13.13 6.85
CA ARG A 83 21.46 -11.89 7.32
C ARG A 83 21.34 -11.70 8.84
N LEU A 84 20.24 -12.14 9.44
CA LEU A 84 20.06 -12.10 10.89
C LEU A 84 21.03 -13.02 11.63
N GLY A 85 21.54 -14.06 10.96
CA GLY A 85 22.52 -14.98 11.51
C GLY A 85 22.11 -15.48 12.90
N ASN A 86 23.06 -15.50 13.83
CA ASN A 86 22.89 -16.06 15.17
C ASN A 86 21.85 -15.36 16.04
N VAL A 87 21.39 -14.17 15.64
CA VAL A 87 20.34 -13.43 16.35
C VAL A 87 18.96 -14.07 16.14
N SER A 88 18.78 -14.75 15.01
CA SER A 88 17.57 -15.52 14.72
C SER A 88 17.71 -16.93 15.31
N GLN A 89 16.88 -17.28 16.29
CA GLN A 89 16.85 -18.64 16.83
C GLN A 89 16.56 -19.66 15.72
N LEU A 90 15.74 -19.28 14.72
CA LEU A 90 15.49 -20.13 13.55
C LEU A 90 16.76 -20.41 12.74
N PHE A 91 17.70 -19.46 12.66
CA PHE A 91 18.97 -19.65 11.97
C PHE A 91 19.92 -20.53 12.78
N VAL A 92 20.02 -20.31 14.09
CA VAL A 92 20.82 -21.15 14.99
C VAL A 92 20.36 -22.61 14.94
N GLU A 93 19.04 -22.84 14.99
CA GLU A 93 18.48 -24.20 14.84
C GLU A 93 18.82 -24.78 13.47
N TYR A 94 18.69 -23.99 12.40
CA TYR A 94 18.99 -24.42 11.05
C TYR A 94 20.47 -24.79 10.85
N THR A 95 21.40 -24.00 11.39
CA THR A 95 22.84 -24.29 11.32
C THR A 95 23.26 -25.42 12.27
N ALA A 96 22.49 -25.74 13.31
CA ALA A 96 22.74 -26.92 14.14
C ALA A 96 22.30 -28.25 13.47
N MET A 97 21.47 -28.20 12.42
CA MET A 97 20.99 -29.39 11.72
C MET A 97 22.08 -30.04 10.84
N ARG A 98 21.99 -31.37 10.67
CA ARG A 98 22.77 -32.11 9.65
C ARG A 98 22.35 -31.68 8.24
N ASP A 99 23.27 -31.71 7.28
CA ASP A 99 23.01 -31.22 5.92
C ASP A 99 21.83 -31.89 5.22
N SER A 100 21.65 -33.20 5.40
CA SER A 100 20.49 -33.94 4.86
C SER A 100 19.15 -33.43 5.42
N VAL A 101 19.14 -32.96 6.67
CA VAL A 101 17.95 -32.41 7.35
C VAL A 101 17.72 -30.95 6.97
N ARG A 102 18.79 -30.18 6.75
CA ARG A 102 18.70 -28.77 6.32
C ARG A 102 17.94 -28.61 5.00
N ILE A 103 18.11 -29.54 4.05
CA ILE A 103 17.39 -29.52 2.78
C ILE A 103 15.88 -29.65 3.02
N ALA A 104 15.46 -30.64 3.83
CA ALA A 104 14.05 -30.84 4.18
C ALA A 104 13.46 -29.67 4.99
N ALA A 105 14.22 -29.13 5.95
CA ALA A 105 13.80 -27.97 6.75
C ALA A 105 13.60 -26.73 5.88
N ARG A 106 14.54 -26.46 4.95
CA ARG A 106 14.43 -25.37 3.97
C ARG A 106 13.22 -25.53 3.08
N GLN A 107 13.00 -26.72 2.52
CA GLN A 107 11.85 -27.02 1.68
C GLN A 107 10.53 -26.75 2.42
N THR A 108 10.45 -27.17 3.68
CA THR A 108 9.30 -26.94 4.56
C THR A 108 9.09 -25.44 4.81
N GLN A 109 10.15 -24.69 5.10
CA GLN A 109 10.07 -23.27 5.37
C GLN A 109 9.66 -22.45 4.14
N VAL A 110 10.20 -22.77 2.97
CA VAL A 110 9.82 -22.15 1.70
C VAL A 110 8.34 -22.41 1.40
N ALA A 111 7.86 -23.64 1.60
CA ALA A 111 6.45 -23.97 1.45
C ALA A 111 5.57 -23.16 2.43
N ALA A 112 5.99 -23.04 3.70
CA ALA A 112 5.30 -22.24 4.70
C ALA A 112 5.20 -20.76 4.30
N TRP A 113 6.30 -20.14 3.85
CA TRP A 113 6.30 -18.74 3.41
C TRP A 113 5.54 -18.51 2.11
N MET A 114 5.50 -19.48 1.20
CA MET A 114 4.69 -19.39 -0.02
C MET A 114 3.17 -19.37 0.26
N ASN A 115 2.74 -19.86 1.43
CA ASN A 115 1.35 -19.73 1.90
C ASN A 115 1.01 -18.30 2.37
N LEU A 116 2.00 -17.42 2.50
CA LEU A 116 1.78 -16.01 2.83
C LEU A 116 1.36 -15.21 1.60
N THR A 117 0.47 -14.24 1.80
CA THR A 117 0.09 -13.32 0.71
C THR A 117 1.29 -12.45 0.31
N ALA A 118 1.38 -12.09 -0.97
CA ALA A 118 2.43 -11.17 -1.45
C ALA A 118 2.44 -9.82 -0.72
N THR A 119 1.28 -9.37 -0.22
CA THR A 119 1.17 -8.15 0.59
C THR A 119 1.78 -8.34 1.98
N ALA A 120 1.54 -9.49 2.62
CA ALA A 120 2.13 -9.79 3.92
C ALA A 120 3.66 -9.91 3.84
N LEU A 121 4.17 -10.65 2.83
CA LEU A 121 5.62 -10.78 2.58
C LEU A 121 6.25 -9.42 2.25
N GLY A 122 5.68 -8.68 1.30
CA GLY A 122 6.21 -7.37 0.92
C GLY A 122 6.17 -6.36 2.08
N GLY A 123 5.09 -6.36 2.86
CA GLY A 123 4.95 -5.50 4.04
C GLY A 123 5.93 -5.83 5.16
N GLY A 124 6.19 -7.12 5.42
CA GLY A 124 7.19 -7.58 6.38
C GLY A 124 8.60 -7.16 5.99
N ILE A 125 9.02 -7.45 4.75
CA ILE A 125 10.34 -7.05 4.22
C ILE A 125 10.53 -5.54 4.33
N ALA A 126 9.53 -4.76 3.94
CA ALA A 126 9.61 -3.30 3.97
C ALA A 126 9.58 -2.72 5.39
N ALA A 127 8.87 -3.35 6.34
CA ALA A 127 8.89 -2.93 7.75
C ALA A 127 10.25 -3.23 8.38
N LEU A 128 10.80 -4.41 8.11
CA LEU A 128 12.09 -4.84 8.61
C LEU A 128 13.23 -3.93 8.14
N ARG A 129 13.33 -3.70 6.83
CA ARG A 129 14.41 -2.87 6.27
C ARG A 129 14.40 -1.46 6.86
N ARG A 130 13.21 -0.85 6.97
CA ARG A 130 13.07 0.46 7.59
C ARG A 130 13.44 0.48 9.07
N TYR A 131 13.09 -0.58 9.80
CA TYR A 131 13.50 -0.70 11.20
C TYR A 131 15.02 -0.86 11.34
N GLN A 132 15.60 -1.73 10.53
CA GLN A 132 17.04 -1.96 10.51
C GLN A 132 17.81 -0.68 10.18
N GLU A 133 17.44 0.02 9.11
CA GLU A 133 18.04 1.30 8.71
C GLU A 133 17.98 2.32 9.86
N PHE A 134 16.81 2.46 10.49
CA PHE A 134 16.63 3.36 11.64
C PHE A 134 17.49 2.96 12.84
N ALA A 135 17.50 1.68 13.21
CA ALA A 135 18.22 1.18 14.38
C ALA A 135 19.75 1.29 14.19
N GLU A 136 20.24 0.99 12.99
CA GLU A 136 21.66 1.15 12.63
C GLU A 136 22.10 2.62 12.71
N GLU A 137 21.24 3.55 12.25
CA GLU A 137 21.49 4.99 12.36
C GLU A 137 21.48 5.46 13.83
N ALA A 138 20.47 5.05 14.61
CA ALA A 138 20.31 5.47 16.00
C ALA A 138 21.38 4.88 16.94
N LEU A 139 21.88 3.67 16.67
CA LEU A 139 22.86 2.97 17.50
C LEU A 139 24.31 3.17 17.01
N GLY A 140 24.49 3.79 15.83
CA GLY A 140 25.80 4.07 15.24
C GLY A 140 26.64 2.83 14.88
N THR A 141 26.12 1.62 15.07
CA THR A 141 26.78 0.35 14.81
C THR A 141 25.79 -0.74 14.42
N VAL A 142 26.20 -1.66 13.54
CA VAL A 142 25.44 -2.88 13.23
C VAL A 142 25.82 -3.95 14.25
N THR A 143 25.19 -3.93 15.42
CA THR A 143 25.40 -4.93 16.48
C THR A 143 24.13 -5.73 16.73
N ASP A 144 24.23 -6.84 17.47
CA ASP A 144 23.10 -7.67 17.90
C ASP A 144 22.00 -6.85 18.62
N SER A 145 22.37 -5.70 19.18
CA SER A 145 21.46 -4.75 19.83
C SER A 145 20.36 -4.20 18.92
N VAL A 146 20.55 -4.22 17.59
CA VAL A 146 19.51 -3.86 16.61
C VAL A 146 18.27 -4.75 16.77
N TRP A 147 18.44 -6.00 17.19
CA TRP A 147 17.37 -6.99 17.24
C TRP A 147 16.87 -7.29 18.65
N ALA A 148 17.54 -6.72 19.65
CA ALA A 148 17.09 -6.64 21.03
C ALA A 148 16.87 -5.16 21.42
N PRO A 149 15.97 -4.42 20.75
CA PRO A 149 15.78 -3.00 21.01
C PRO A 149 15.24 -2.73 22.42
N THR A 150 15.56 -1.54 22.91
CA THR A 150 14.86 -1.00 24.08
C THR A 150 13.47 -0.48 23.69
N LEU A 151 12.60 -0.38 24.69
CA LEU A 151 11.29 0.26 24.55
C LEU A 151 11.39 1.69 24.01
N LEU A 152 12.41 2.45 24.43
CA LEU A 152 12.65 3.81 23.95
C LEU A 152 12.94 3.83 22.45
N LEU A 153 13.86 2.99 21.98
CA LEU A 153 14.23 2.92 20.56
C LEU A 153 13.02 2.57 19.68
N MET A 154 12.21 1.60 20.12
CA MET A 154 11.00 1.20 19.41
C MET A 154 9.96 2.32 19.35
N ARG A 155 9.81 3.10 20.43
CA ARG A 155 8.90 4.25 20.45
C ARG A 155 9.39 5.37 19.54
N MET A 156 10.69 5.64 19.49
CA MET A 156 11.29 6.62 18.58
C MET A 156 11.06 6.24 17.12
N TRP A 157 11.31 4.98 16.76
CA TRP A 157 11.04 4.46 15.41
C TRP A 157 9.57 4.65 15.00
N LEU A 158 8.63 4.31 15.88
CA LEU A 158 7.21 4.46 15.60
C LEU A 158 6.76 5.92 15.51
N ALA A 159 7.38 6.81 16.29
CA ALA A 159 7.14 8.24 16.21
C ALA A 159 7.60 8.80 14.84
N GLU A 160 8.78 8.40 14.37
CA GLU A 160 9.27 8.77 13.04
C GLU A 160 8.34 8.26 11.93
N LEU A 161 7.96 6.98 11.98
CA LEU A 161 7.06 6.38 11.01
C LEU A 161 5.66 7.02 11.00
N SER A 162 5.20 7.53 12.13
CA SER A 162 3.93 8.25 12.22
C SER A 162 3.93 9.54 11.39
N GLY A 163 5.12 10.09 11.10
CA GLY A 163 5.30 11.17 10.14
C GLY A 163 4.84 10.82 8.71
N GLY A 164 4.81 9.55 8.34
CA GLY A 164 4.34 9.06 7.03
C GLY A 164 2.82 8.89 6.91
N GLY A 165 2.07 9.06 8.00
CA GLY A 165 0.60 8.99 8.01
C GLY A 165 0.03 8.13 9.16
N SER A 166 -1.26 8.33 9.44
CA SER A 166 -1.91 7.83 10.67
C SER A 166 -1.93 6.32 10.86
N THR A 167 -1.76 5.54 9.78
CA THR A 167 -1.76 4.08 9.83
C THR A 167 -0.39 3.45 9.56
N VAL A 168 0.63 4.25 9.24
CA VAL A 168 1.94 3.74 8.80
C VAL A 168 2.65 3.04 9.96
N ALA A 169 2.73 3.68 11.13
CA ALA A 169 3.32 3.10 12.33
C ALA A 169 2.60 1.81 12.77
N ALA A 170 1.26 1.85 12.89
CA ALA A 170 0.45 0.67 13.21
C ALA A 170 0.67 -0.50 12.24
N SER A 171 0.74 -0.21 10.93
CA SER A 171 0.98 -1.23 9.90
C SER A 171 2.40 -1.78 9.97
N ALA A 172 3.40 -0.92 10.12
CA ALA A 172 4.81 -1.33 10.24
C ALA A 172 5.04 -2.17 11.48
N ARG A 173 4.53 -1.75 12.65
CA ARG A 173 4.56 -2.53 13.89
C ARG A 173 3.97 -3.92 13.70
N ARG A 174 2.77 -4.01 13.11
CA ARG A 174 2.09 -5.30 12.90
C ARG A 174 2.89 -6.23 11.97
N HIS A 175 3.47 -5.67 10.91
CA HIS A 175 4.31 -6.43 9.99
C HIS A 175 5.61 -6.89 10.65
N LEU A 176 6.27 -6.02 11.41
CA LEU A 176 7.50 -6.35 12.13
C LEU A 176 7.24 -7.35 13.26
N ALA A 177 6.13 -7.24 13.98
CA ALA A 177 5.76 -8.17 15.06
C ALA A 177 5.59 -9.59 14.52
N ARG A 178 4.83 -9.71 13.42
CA ARG A 178 4.67 -10.99 12.73
C ARG A 178 6.00 -11.54 12.23
N PHE A 179 6.86 -10.68 11.69
CA PHE A 179 8.18 -11.10 11.23
C PHE A 179 9.03 -11.64 12.39
N ALA A 180 9.05 -10.91 13.51
CA ALA A 180 9.80 -11.30 14.70
C ALA A 180 9.31 -12.65 15.24
N GLU A 181 8.01 -12.93 15.20
CA GLU A 181 7.45 -14.25 15.54
C GLU A 181 7.94 -15.34 14.57
N GLU A 182 7.82 -15.12 13.27
CA GLU A 182 8.16 -16.11 12.23
C GLU A 182 9.66 -16.46 12.21
N LEU A 183 10.53 -15.50 12.56
CA LEU A 183 11.98 -15.72 12.70
C LEU A 183 12.43 -15.99 14.13
N ARG A 184 11.48 -16.12 15.07
CA ARG A 184 11.76 -16.41 16.48
C ARG A 184 12.71 -15.41 17.14
N LEU A 185 12.57 -14.13 16.82
CA LEU A 185 13.20 -13.00 17.50
C LEU A 185 12.38 -12.67 18.75
N GLN A 186 12.55 -13.45 19.82
CA GLN A 186 11.65 -13.45 20.98
C GLN A 186 11.54 -12.07 21.64
N ASP A 187 12.68 -11.41 21.91
CA ASP A 187 12.72 -10.10 22.57
C ASP A 187 12.02 -9.02 21.75
N LEU A 188 12.31 -8.98 20.44
CA LEU A 188 11.66 -8.06 19.52
C LEU A 188 10.16 -8.32 19.41
N ALA A 189 9.75 -9.59 19.32
CA ALA A 189 8.35 -9.97 19.22
C ALA A 189 7.57 -9.61 20.49
N ALA A 190 8.16 -9.82 21.66
CA ALA A 190 7.60 -9.45 22.95
C ALA A 190 7.46 -7.93 23.07
N LEU A 191 8.52 -7.18 22.74
CA LEU A 191 8.50 -5.72 22.78
C LEU A 191 7.44 -5.12 21.86
N LEU A 192 7.28 -5.66 20.65
CA LEU A 192 6.29 -5.17 19.68
C LEU A 192 4.84 -5.43 20.11
N LYS A 193 4.61 -6.31 21.09
CA LYS A 193 3.32 -6.56 21.74
C LYS A 193 3.14 -5.79 23.05
N HIS A 194 4.19 -5.18 23.59
CA HIS A 194 4.14 -4.39 24.81
C HIS A 194 3.12 -3.25 24.66
N GLN A 195 2.31 -3.04 25.69
CA GLN A 195 1.16 -2.12 25.66
C GLN A 195 1.55 -0.72 25.18
N GLN A 196 2.62 -0.14 25.72
CA GLN A 196 3.09 1.19 25.35
C GLN A 196 3.53 1.30 23.87
N VAL A 197 4.05 0.22 23.28
CA VAL A 197 4.44 0.18 21.86
C VAL A 197 3.19 0.09 20.97
N VAL A 198 2.20 -0.70 21.40
CA VAL A 198 0.90 -0.81 20.73
C VAL A 198 0.18 0.54 20.76
N GLU A 199 0.14 1.19 21.91
CA GLU A 199 -0.45 2.52 22.11
C GLU A 199 0.27 3.57 21.28
N GLN A 200 1.61 3.64 21.30
CA GLN A 200 2.38 4.56 20.46
C GLN A 200 2.08 4.37 18.97
N ALA A 201 1.99 3.12 18.51
CA ALA A 201 1.69 2.83 17.11
C ALA A 201 0.23 3.14 16.73
N ALA A 202 -0.70 3.06 17.70
CA ALA A 202 -2.12 3.32 17.51
C ALA A 202 -2.50 4.80 17.65
N ALA A 203 -1.78 5.52 18.51
CA ALA A 203 -1.93 6.96 18.72
C ALA A 203 -1.73 7.73 17.41
N GLY A 204 -1.00 7.17 16.44
CA GLY A 204 -0.66 7.88 15.22
C GLY A 204 0.00 9.22 15.56
N PRO A 205 -0.19 10.29 14.77
CA PRO A 205 0.36 11.61 15.07
C PRO A 205 -0.17 12.27 16.37
N GLN A 206 -0.91 11.62 17.26
CA GLN A 206 -1.52 12.28 18.42
C GLN A 206 -0.50 12.87 19.42
N LEU A 207 0.77 12.47 19.40
CA LEU A 207 1.82 13.07 20.23
C LEU A 207 2.54 14.27 19.58
N LEU A 208 2.28 14.54 18.30
CA LEU A 208 2.78 15.71 17.58
C LEU A 208 1.66 16.14 16.65
N ILE A 209 0.86 17.14 17.07
CA ILE A 209 -0.25 17.75 16.33
C ILE A 209 0.18 17.94 14.87
N ARG A 210 -0.07 16.93 14.04
CA ARG A 210 0.15 16.96 12.62
C ARG A 210 -1.21 16.64 12.06
N GLU A 211 -1.86 17.66 11.53
CA GLU A 211 -3.15 17.56 10.87
C GLU A 211 -3.12 16.31 9.99
N ILE A 212 -4.03 15.37 10.24
CA ILE A 212 -4.22 14.23 9.34
C ILE A 212 -4.61 14.84 8.00
N LYS A 213 -3.63 14.98 7.09
CA LYS A 213 -3.83 15.62 5.80
C LYS A 213 -4.81 14.75 5.02
N GLN A 214 -6.08 15.14 5.08
CA GLN A 214 -7.12 14.49 4.32
C GLN A 214 -6.82 14.69 2.84
N ALA A 215 -7.10 13.68 2.02
CA ALA A 215 -7.01 13.84 0.58
C ALA A 215 -7.96 14.97 0.17
N THR A 216 -7.43 15.97 -0.55
CA THR A 216 -8.24 17.09 -1.04
C THR A 216 -9.38 16.54 -1.90
N PRO A 217 -10.65 16.87 -1.58
CA PRO A 217 -11.81 16.56 -2.40
C PRO A 217 -11.61 16.99 -3.86
N VAL A 218 -12.26 16.30 -4.80
CA VAL A 218 -12.33 16.78 -6.19
C VAL A 218 -13.12 18.09 -6.18
N SER A 219 -12.57 19.15 -6.77
CA SER A 219 -13.25 20.44 -6.84
C SER A 219 -14.49 20.34 -7.74
N ILE A 220 -15.52 21.16 -7.46
CA ILE A 220 -16.74 21.21 -8.30
C ILE A 220 -16.39 21.47 -9.77
N ARG A 221 -15.38 22.32 -10.04
CA ARG A 221 -14.87 22.55 -11.40
C ARG A 221 -14.41 21.27 -12.08
N ALA A 222 -13.67 20.41 -11.37
CA ALA A 222 -13.24 19.12 -11.91
C ALA A 222 -14.40 18.14 -12.07
N VAL A 223 -15.40 18.15 -11.17
CA VAL A 223 -16.64 17.37 -11.33
C VAL A 223 -17.35 17.76 -12.63
N LEU A 224 -17.59 19.05 -12.85
CA LEU A 224 -18.23 19.58 -14.06
C LEU A 224 -17.41 19.28 -15.32
N HIS A 225 -16.08 19.33 -15.22
CA HIS A 225 -15.19 18.96 -16.33
C HIS A 225 -15.41 17.52 -16.79
N PHE A 226 -15.41 16.56 -15.85
CA PHE A 226 -15.72 15.17 -16.19
C PHE A 226 -17.13 15.01 -16.75
N ASP A 227 -18.09 15.74 -16.18
CA ASP A 227 -19.49 15.70 -16.61
C ASP A 227 -19.69 16.22 -18.05
N VAL A 228 -18.98 17.29 -18.44
CA VAL A 228 -18.94 17.76 -19.83
C VAL A 228 -18.32 16.70 -20.74
N LEU A 229 -17.18 16.14 -20.34
CA LEU A 229 -16.44 15.15 -21.12
C LEU A 229 -17.13 13.79 -21.29
N LEU A 230 -18.19 13.49 -20.52
CA LEU A 230 -19.10 12.38 -20.84
C LEU A 230 -19.75 12.52 -22.23
N GLY A 231 -19.82 13.74 -22.78
CA GLY A 231 -20.33 14.02 -24.13
C GLY A 231 -19.24 14.12 -25.22
N SER A 232 -17.98 13.80 -24.90
CA SER A 232 -16.88 13.85 -25.88
C SER A 232 -17.09 12.88 -27.03
N ASP A 233 -16.65 13.22 -28.25
CA ASP A 233 -16.65 12.31 -29.41
C ASP A 233 -15.77 11.07 -29.20
N SER A 234 -14.65 11.24 -28.49
CA SER A 234 -13.78 10.13 -28.13
C SER A 234 -14.42 9.22 -27.08
N VAL A 235 -14.64 7.96 -27.44
CA VAL A 235 -15.20 6.93 -26.55
C VAL A 235 -14.35 6.69 -25.30
N TYR A 236 -13.01 6.73 -25.42
CA TYR A 236 -12.09 6.52 -24.30
C TYR A 236 -12.17 7.66 -23.27
N VAL A 237 -12.36 8.90 -23.74
CA VAL A 237 -12.59 10.07 -22.88
C VAL A 237 -13.89 9.89 -22.11
N ARG A 238 -14.97 9.45 -22.79
CA ARG A 238 -16.26 9.17 -22.13
C ARG A 238 -16.12 8.09 -21.06
N TRP A 239 -15.46 6.98 -21.36
CA TRP A 239 -15.27 5.87 -20.42
C TRP A 239 -14.48 6.26 -19.17
N ILE A 240 -13.38 7.00 -19.32
CA ILE A 240 -12.60 7.48 -18.17
C ILE A 240 -13.43 8.48 -17.35
N SER A 241 -14.16 9.38 -18.01
CA SER A 241 -15.02 10.37 -17.34
C SER A 241 -16.13 9.70 -16.55
N ALA A 242 -16.77 8.68 -17.12
CA ALA A 242 -17.77 7.87 -16.44
C ALA A 242 -17.19 7.12 -15.24
N MET A 243 -15.96 6.59 -15.35
CA MET A 243 -15.30 5.98 -14.20
C MET A 243 -15.05 6.99 -13.06
N TRP A 244 -14.69 8.24 -13.38
CA TRP A 244 -14.61 9.30 -12.37
C TRP A 244 -15.95 9.59 -11.73
N TRP A 245 -17.04 9.59 -12.51
CA TRP A 245 -18.40 9.72 -11.98
C TRP A 245 -18.71 8.65 -10.92
N LEU A 246 -18.40 7.38 -11.21
CA LEU A 246 -18.59 6.28 -10.26
C LEU A 246 -17.69 6.40 -9.01
N LEU A 247 -16.44 6.86 -9.18
CA LEU A 247 -15.55 7.13 -8.04
C LEU A 247 -16.10 8.22 -7.12
N MET A 248 -16.71 9.25 -7.72
CA MET A 248 -17.24 10.41 -7.02
C MET A 248 -18.53 10.10 -6.29
N PHE A 249 -19.54 9.64 -7.02
CA PHE A 249 -20.89 9.46 -6.50
C PHE A 249 -21.11 8.08 -5.87
N GLY A 250 -20.32 7.06 -6.24
CA GLY A 250 -20.35 5.76 -5.58
C GLY A 250 -19.53 5.72 -4.30
N VAL A 251 -18.62 6.68 -4.09
CA VAL A 251 -17.72 6.75 -2.92
C VAL A 251 -16.84 5.48 -2.76
N VAL A 252 -16.74 4.69 -3.84
CA VAL A 252 -16.05 3.40 -3.89
C VAL A 252 -14.56 3.60 -4.24
N ARG A 253 -13.69 2.74 -3.72
CA ARG A 253 -12.26 2.75 -4.09
C ARG A 253 -12.10 2.21 -5.51
N PHE A 254 -11.15 2.77 -6.27
CA PHE A 254 -10.78 2.26 -7.60
C PHE A 254 -10.58 0.73 -7.63
N VAL A 255 -9.90 0.18 -6.63
CA VAL A 255 -9.67 -1.27 -6.53
C VAL A 255 -10.96 -2.09 -6.36
N HIS A 256 -12.00 -1.54 -5.76
CA HIS A 256 -13.29 -2.21 -5.63
C HIS A 256 -14.12 -2.06 -6.91
N LEU A 257 -14.00 -0.92 -7.62
CA LEU A 257 -14.59 -0.76 -8.97
C LEU A 257 -14.03 -1.80 -9.94
N GLN A 258 -12.71 -1.99 -9.93
CA GLN A 258 -12.01 -3.02 -10.73
C GLN A 258 -12.25 -4.47 -10.24
N ARG A 259 -13.12 -4.65 -9.24
CA ARG A 259 -13.59 -5.96 -8.74
C ARG A 259 -15.12 -6.03 -8.72
N SER A 260 -15.77 -5.11 -9.42
CA SER A 260 -17.22 -5.02 -9.47
C SER A 260 -17.75 -5.46 -10.83
N THR A 261 -18.95 -6.02 -10.80
CA THR A 261 -19.78 -6.29 -11.96
C THR A 261 -20.97 -5.36 -11.99
N PHE A 262 -21.45 -5.06 -13.20
CA PHE A 262 -22.73 -4.43 -13.40
C PHE A 262 -23.84 -5.44 -13.09
N ALA A 263 -24.74 -5.11 -12.17
CA ALA A 263 -25.82 -6.01 -11.75
C ALA A 263 -27.13 -5.67 -12.46
N ARG A 264 -27.55 -4.40 -12.39
CA ARG A 264 -28.77 -3.88 -13.05
C ARG A 264 -28.72 -2.37 -13.16
N MET A 265 -29.52 -1.80 -14.04
CA MET A 265 -29.80 -0.37 -14.12
C MET A 265 -31.31 -0.17 -14.22
N ASP A 266 -31.84 0.80 -13.49
CA ASP A 266 -33.22 1.26 -13.56
C ASP A 266 -33.27 2.76 -13.89
N GLU A 267 -34.39 3.44 -13.68
CA GLU A 267 -34.52 4.87 -13.97
C GLU A 267 -33.69 5.73 -13.00
N ASP A 268 -33.56 5.28 -11.76
CA ASP A 268 -32.92 6.03 -10.67
C ASP A 268 -31.41 5.84 -10.62
N GLY A 269 -30.92 4.64 -10.96
CA GLY A 269 -29.55 4.28 -10.67
C GLY A 269 -28.95 3.11 -11.43
N GLY A 270 -27.61 3.07 -11.36
CA GLY A 270 -26.81 1.88 -11.68
C GLY A 270 -26.49 1.11 -10.40
N PHE A 271 -26.72 -0.20 -10.41
CA PHE A 271 -26.46 -1.09 -9.29
C PHE A 271 -25.34 -2.06 -9.65
N PHE A 272 -24.41 -2.22 -8.73
CA PHE A 272 -23.17 -2.95 -8.93
C PHE A 272 -22.92 -3.91 -7.78
N PHE A 273 -22.16 -4.97 -8.08
CA PHE A 273 -21.77 -5.97 -7.10
C PHE A 273 -20.24 -6.09 -7.05
N CYS A 274 -19.64 -5.80 -5.90
CA CYS A 274 -18.21 -5.98 -5.69
C CYS A 274 -17.95 -7.37 -5.09
N HIS A 275 -17.19 -8.20 -5.80
CA HIS A 275 -16.91 -9.57 -5.39
C HIS A 275 -15.93 -9.69 -4.20
N MET A 276 -15.18 -8.61 -3.89
CA MET A 276 -14.22 -8.62 -2.79
C MET A 276 -14.22 -7.31 -2.01
N GLY A 277 -14.74 -7.35 -0.79
CA GLY A 277 -14.83 -6.21 0.11
C GLY A 277 -13.53 -5.72 0.73
N LYS A 278 -13.69 -4.69 1.57
CA LYS A 278 -12.61 -3.92 2.21
C LYS A 278 -11.85 -4.72 3.26
N ARG A 279 -12.56 -5.43 4.14
CA ARG A 279 -11.98 -6.12 5.30
C ARG A 279 -11.78 -7.58 4.96
N SER A 280 -10.58 -8.09 5.25
CA SER A 280 -10.38 -9.53 5.34
C SER A 280 -10.73 -9.96 6.76
N VAL A 281 -11.71 -10.85 6.90
CA VAL A 281 -12.04 -11.51 8.16
C VAL A 281 -11.76 -12.98 7.95
N ARG A 282 -10.92 -13.59 8.80
CA ARG A 282 -10.47 -14.99 8.67
C ARG A 282 -9.94 -15.33 7.26
N ARG A 283 -9.10 -14.43 6.68
CA ARG A 283 -8.53 -14.53 5.31
C ARG A 283 -9.54 -14.45 4.16
N GLN A 284 -10.84 -14.33 4.42
CA GLN A 284 -11.87 -14.14 3.41
C GLN A 284 -12.24 -12.65 3.28
N ARG A 285 -12.52 -12.18 2.07
CA ARG A 285 -13.06 -10.84 1.82
C ARG A 285 -14.51 -10.96 1.38
N PHE A 286 -15.42 -10.36 2.14
CA PHE A 286 -16.85 -10.48 1.90
C PHE A 286 -17.30 -9.56 0.76
N PRO A 287 -18.12 -10.02 -0.18
CA PRO A 287 -18.66 -9.18 -1.25
C PRO A 287 -19.67 -8.17 -0.71
N PHE A 288 -19.96 -7.11 -1.49
CA PHE A 288 -20.97 -6.11 -1.14
C PHE A 288 -21.60 -5.46 -2.38
N ARG A 289 -22.84 -4.96 -2.23
CA ARG A 289 -23.56 -4.20 -3.25
C ARG A 289 -23.33 -2.71 -3.08
N TRP A 290 -23.36 -1.96 -4.18
CA TRP A 290 -23.29 -0.51 -4.17
C TRP A 290 -24.02 0.06 -5.40
N CYS A 291 -24.34 1.35 -5.37
CA CYS A 291 -25.09 2.01 -6.45
C CYS A 291 -24.59 3.44 -6.68
N VAL A 292 -24.98 4.00 -7.82
CA VAL A 292 -24.79 5.41 -8.16
C VAL A 292 -26.03 5.97 -8.86
N PRO A 293 -26.25 7.29 -8.80
CA PRO A 293 -27.26 7.95 -9.63
C PRO A 293 -27.02 7.63 -11.11
N ARG A 294 -28.10 7.34 -11.83
CA ARG A 294 -28.02 7.01 -13.26
C ARG A 294 -27.60 8.22 -14.08
N ARG A 295 -28.20 9.37 -13.79
CA ARG A 295 -27.99 10.61 -14.54
C ARG A 295 -26.88 11.45 -13.94
N SER A 296 -26.14 12.10 -14.82
CA SER A 296 -25.09 13.04 -14.48
C SER A 296 -25.64 14.47 -14.27
N LEU A 297 -24.79 15.46 -13.93
CA LEU A 297 -25.26 16.84 -13.71
C LEU A 297 -25.84 17.45 -15.00
N THR A 298 -25.31 17.08 -16.16
CA THR A 298 -25.83 17.46 -17.48
C THR A 298 -26.76 16.40 -18.10
N ASN A 299 -27.40 15.58 -17.27
CA ASN A 299 -28.38 14.56 -17.68
C ASN A 299 -27.83 13.46 -18.62
N LYS A 300 -26.52 13.26 -18.65
CA LYS A 300 -25.90 12.15 -19.39
C LYS A 300 -25.99 10.86 -18.57
N ASP A 301 -25.80 9.72 -19.23
CA ASP A 301 -25.89 8.39 -18.59
C ASP A 301 -24.49 7.74 -18.44
N PRO A 302 -23.69 8.11 -17.42
CA PRO A 302 -22.38 7.53 -17.17
C PRO A 302 -22.43 6.03 -16.89
N VAL A 303 -23.57 5.54 -16.36
CA VAL A 303 -23.77 4.12 -16.09
C VAL A 303 -23.84 3.34 -17.39
N GLU A 304 -24.63 3.80 -18.36
CA GLU A 304 -24.71 3.17 -19.67
C GLU A 304 -23.39 3.29 -20.46
N VAL A 305 -22.69 4.42 -20.35
CA VAL A 305 -21.36 4.60 -20.97
C VAL A 305 -20.37 3.52 -20.50
N LEU A 306 -20.38 3.15 -19.22
CA LEU A 306 -19.52 2.08 -18.71
C LEU A 306 -20.05 0.69 -19.03
N ASN A 307 -21.37 0.50 -19.05
CA ASN A 307 -21.97 -0.74 -19.50
C ASN A 307 -21.55 -1.05 -20.95
N GLN A 308 -21.53 -0.02 -21.81
CA GLN A 308 -21.00 -0.12 -23.18
C GLN A 308 -19.49 -0.43 -23.18
N CYS A 309 -18.70 0.24 -22.34
CA CYS A 309 -17.27 -0.04 -22.18
C CYS A 309 -17.00 -1.52 -21.88
N VAL A 310 -17.75 -2.07 -20.93
CA VAL A 310 -17.68 -3.47 -20.56
C VAL A 310 -18.07 -4.34 -21.74
N ARG A 311 -19.20 -4.07 -22.41
CA ARG A 311 -19.66 -4.87 -23.56
C ARG A 311 -18.66 -4.87 -24.72
N ASP A 312 -18.10 -3.73 -25.07
CA ASP A 312 -17.15 -3.57 -26.17
C ASP A 312 -15.84 -4.30 -25.90
N ALA A 313 -15.31 -4.14 -24.68
CA ALA A 313 -14.10 -4.83 -24.26
C ALA A 313 -14.34 -6.33 -24.09
N SER A 314 -15.57 -6.71 -23.72
CA SER A 314 -15.88 -8.07 -23.38
C SER A 314 -16.26 -8.95 -24.59
N GLY A 315 -16.87 -8.33 -25.61
CA GLY A 315 -17.58 -9.09 -26.64
C GLY A 315 -18.68 -9.97 -26.03
N GLY A 316 -19.33 -9.49 -24.96
CA GLY A 316 -20.45 -10.17 -24.30
C GLY A 316 -20.09 -11.23 -23.24
N ARG A 317 -18.81 -11.49 -22.98
CA ARG A 317 -18.40 -12.44 -21.91
C ARG A 317 -18.48 -11.79 -20.53
N SER A 318 -18.67 -12.61 -19.49
CA SER A 318 -18.65 -12.15 -18.10
C SER A 318 -17.27 -11.62 -17.68
N CYS A 319 -17.22 -10.47 -17.03
CA CYS A 319 -15.98 -9.86 -16.53
C CYS A 319 -16.17 -9.33 -15.11
N SER A 320 -15.11 -9.37 -14.28
CA SER A 320 -15.14 -8.94 -12.88
C SER A 320 -14.60 -7.52 -12.66
N TRP A 321 -14.72 -6.66 -13.66
CA TRP A 321 -14.23 -5.28 -13.67
C TRP A 321 -15.17 -4.37 -14.47
N LEU A 322 -15.17 -3.07 -14.15
CA LEU A 322 -16.03 -2.07 -14.80
C LEU A 322 -15.31 -1.18 -15.82
N LEU A 323 -13.97 -1.18 -15.83
CA LEU A 323 -13.19 -0.40 -16.79
C LEU A 323 -12.02 -1.23 -17.30
N CYS A 324 -12.05 -1.51 -18.61
CA CYS A 324 -11.00 -2.21 -19.32
C CYS A 324 -9.74 -1.33 -19.51
N ASP A 325 -8.60 -1.96 -19.79
CA ASP A 325 -7.41 -1.24 -20.27
C ASP A 325 -7.55 -0.90 -21.76
N PHE A 326 -6.70 0.01 -22.25
CA PHE A 326 -6.78 0.53 -23.62
C PHE A 326 -5.47 0.34 -24.39
N GLY A 327 -5.61 -0.02 -25.66
CA GLY A 327 -4.55 -0.18 -26.63
C GLY A 327 -4.46 1.00 -27.61
N PRO A 328 -3.27 1.26 -28.17
CA PRO A 328 -1.97 0.68 -27.81
C PRO A 328 -1.48 1.09 -26.40
N PRO A 329 -0.60 0.32 -25.75
CA PRO A 329 -0.06 0.69 -24.45
C PRO A 329 0.88 1.90 -24.56
N ARG A 330 0.97 2.70 -23.49
CA ARG A 330 1.90 3.86 -23.36
C ARG A 330 1.73 4.98 -24.38
N VAL A 331 0.66 5.00 -25.16
CA VAL A 331 0.30 6.15 -26.01
C VAL A 331 -0.58 7.15 -25.24
N PRO A 332 -0.65 8.42 -25.71
CA PRO A 332 -1.57 9.41 -25.16
C PRO A 332 -3.03 9.04 -25.44
N LEU A 333 -3.94 9.63 -24.66
CA LEU A 333 -5.39 9.41 -24.69
C LEU A 333 -5.98 9.62 -26.10
N SER A 334 -5.47 10.60 -26.86
CA SER A 334 -5.89 10.88 -28.23
C SER A 334 -5.50 9.82 -29.27
N LYS A 335 -4.53 8.96 -28.95
CA LYS A 335 -4.02 7.90 -29.84
C LYS A 335 -4.50 6.50 -29.45
N LEU A 336 -5.40 6.39 -28.47
CA LEU A 336 -6.02 5.12 -28.13
C LEU A 336 -6.98 4.71 -29.25
N SER A 337 -6.95 3.42 -29.59
CA SER A 337 -7.71 2.88 -30.73
C SER A 337 -8.40 1.56 -30.43
N SER A 338 -8.10 0.88 -29.32
CA SER A 338 -8.79 -0.35 -28.94
C SER A 338 -9.03 -0.49 -27.44
N ALA A 339 -10.09 -1.24 -27.11
CA ALA A 339 -10.31 -1.79 -25.79
C ALA A 339 -9.54 -3.12 -25.62
N VAL A 340 -8.98 -3.35 -24.45
CA VAL A 340 -8.23 -4.57 -24.13
C VAL A 340 -9.00 -5.37 -23.08
N TRP A 341 -9.16 -6.69 -23.28
CA TRP A 341 -9.73 -7.60 -22.28
C TRP A 341 -8.80 -7.75 -21.06
N SER A 342 -8.76 -6.73 -20.21
CA SER A 342 -8.00 -6.72 -18.96
C SER A 342 -8.50 -5.57 -18.10
N PRO A 343 -8.58 -5.72 -16.77
CA PRO A 343 -8.85 -4.59 -15.90
C PRO A 343 -7.75 -3.52 -16.02
N MET A 344 -8.13 -2.25 -16.04
CA MET A 344 -7.17 -1.16 -16.06
C MET A 344 -6.42 -1.04 -14.72
N SER A 345 -5.10 -0.92 -14.79
CA SER A 345 -4.29 -0.63 -13.59
C SER A 345 -4.50 0.79 -13.08
N ILE A 346 -4.34 1.01 -11.77
CA ILE A 346 -4.50 2.34 -11.16
C ILE A 346 -3.49 3.37 -11.69
N SER A 347 -2.26 2.93 -12.01
CA SER A 347 -1.23 3.80 -12.56
C SER A 347 -1.58 4.25 -13.97
N ARG A 348 -2.11 3.34 -14.80
CA ARG A 348 -2.61 3.66 -16.14
C ARG A 348 -3.81 4.60 -16.07
N PHE A 349 -4.79 4.31 -15.20
CA PHE A 349 -5.94 5.18 -14.98
C PHE A 349 -5.51 6.58 -14.55
N ALA A 350 -4.59 6.69 -13.58
CA ALA A 350 -4.08 7.99 -13.11
C ALA A 350 -3.36 8.75 -14.23
N SER A 351 -2.56 8.07 -15.05
CA SER A 351 -1.86 8.68 -16.19
C SER A 351 -2.84 9.23 -17.23
N LEU A 352 -3.87 8.46 -17.59
CA LEU A 352 -4.88 8.90 -18.56
C LEU A 352 -5.79 10.00 -17.97
N SER A 353 -6.12 9.91 -16.68
CA SER A 353 -6.91 10.94 -15.98
C SER A 353 -6.21 12.29 -15.96
N ARG A 354 -4.88 12.33 -15.79
CA ARG A 354 -4.12 13.59 -15.86
C ARG A 354 -4.19 14.22 -17.24
N GLN A 355 -4.11 13.42 -18.30
CA GLN A 355 -4.28 13.92 -19.66
C GLN A 355 -5.69 14.47 -19.85
N LEU A 356 -6.70 13.74 -19.38
CA LEU A 356 -8.10 14.14 -19.47
C LEU A 356 -8.39 15.45 -18.71
N LEU A 357 -7.79 15.67 -17.55
CA LEU A 357 -7.91 16.92 -16.77
C LEU A 357 -7.23 18.13 -17.43
N GLN A 358 -6.24 17.89 -18.30
CA GLN A 358 -5.54 18.93 -19.06
C GLN A 358 -6.25 19.27 -20.38
N MET A 359 -7.24 18.47 -20.80
CA MET A 359 -8.04 18.75 -22.00
C MET A 359 -9.06 19.88 -21.77
N PRO A 360 -9.54 20.54 -22.83
CA PRO A 360 -10.74 21.39 -22.77
C PRO A 360 -11.96 20.63 -22.21
N PRO A 361 -12.90 21.30 -21.52
CA PRO A 361 -12.97 22.74 -21.24
C PRO A 361 -12.20 23.19 -19.98
N GLY A 362 -11.87 22.28 -19.06
CA GLY A 362 -11.32 22.61 -17.75
C GLY A 362 -9.84 23.03 -17.77
N GLN A 363 -9.04 22.47 -18.69
CA GLN A 363 -7.62 22.76 -18.93
C GLN A 363 -6.82 23.05 -17.65
N LEU A 364 -6.82 22.10 -16.72
CA LEU A 364 -6.01 22.25 -15.50
C LEU A 364 -4.52 22.22 -15.85
N SER A 365 -3.69 22.90 -15.04
CA SER A 365 -2.25 22.77 -15.16
C SER A 365 -1.79 21.34 -14.83
N ALA A 366 -0.61 20.95 -15.31
CA ALA A 366 -0.05 19.62 -15.02
C ALA A 366 0.09 19.36 -13.51
N GLU A 367 0.42 20.39 -12.72
CA GLU A 367 0.53 20.33 -11.27
C GLU A 367 -0.84 20.11 -10.61
N GLN A 368 -1.85 20.89 -11.00
CA GLN A 368 -3.22 20.74 -10.51
C GLN A 368 -3.79 19.36 -10.84
N ALA A 369 -3.56 18.88 -12.06
CA ALA A 369 -3.99 17.55 -12.49
C ALA A 369 -3.27 16.44 -11.71
N ALA A 370 -1.99 16.62 -11.35
CA ALA A 370 -1.24 15.66 -10.56
C ALA A 370 -1.75 15.54 -9.10
N GLY A 371 -2.31 16.63 -8.56
CA GLY A 371 -2.93 16.66 -7.23
C GLY A 371 -4.23 15.88 -7.11
N ILE A 372 -4.92 15.62 -8.23
CA ILE A 372 -6.18 14.88 -8.26
C ILE A 372 -5.91 13.37 -8.35
N SER A 373 -6.38 12.62 -7.35
CA SER A 373 -6.19 11.17 -7.26
C SER A 373 -7.52 10.42 -7.17
N THR A 374 -7.51 9.11 -7.40
CA THR A 374 -8.70 8.26 -7.20
C THR A 374 -9.22 8.28 -5.77
N TYR A 375 -8.40 8.71 -4.80
CA TYR A 375 -8.83 8.92 -3.42
C TYR A 375 -9.55 10.27 -3.24
N SER A 376 -9.20 11.28 -4.03
CA SER A 376 -9.88 12.59 -4.06
C SER A 376 -11.34 12.43 -4.45
N GLY A 377 -11.63 11.55 -5.43
CA GLY A 377 -13.00 11.30 -5.90
C GLY A 377 -13.93 10.82 -4.79
N ARG A 378 -13.43 10.09 -3.80
CA ARG A 378 -14.24 9.50 -2.73
C ARG A 378 -14.74 10.51 -1.68
N ARG A 379 -14.53 11.81 -1.90
CA ARG A 379 -14.99 12.87 -1.02
C ARG A 379 -15.60 13.95 -1.90
N LEU A 380 -16.92 14.00 -1.94
CA LEU A 380 -17.68 15.06 -2.61
C LEU A 380 -17.94 16.27 -1.70
N SER A 381 -17.70 16.14 -0.39
CA SER A 381 -17.83 17.23 0.58
C SER A 381 -16.55 17.33 1.42
N PRO A 382 -16.13 18.54 1.84
CA PRO A 382 -15.27 18.66 3.01
C PRO A 382 -15.94 17.89 4.15
N THR A 383 -15.21 16.94 4.73
CA THR A 383 -15.61 16.39 6.01
C THR A 383 -15.36 17.49 7.02
N TRP A 384 -16.44 18.14 7.46
CA TRP A 384 -16.39 19.04 8.61
C TRP A 384 -15.71 18.29 9.76
N PRO A 385 -14.71 18.90 10.43
CA PRO A 385 -14.16 18.33 11.63
C PRO A 385 -15.28 18.29 12.67
N THR A 386 -15.79 17.09 12.97
CA THR A 386 -16.62 16.80 14.13
C THR A 386 -15.74 16.61 15.35
#